data_AF-C0QTR3-F1
#
_entry.id   AF-C0QTR3-F1
#
_cell.length_a   1.000
_cell.length_b   1.000
_cell.length_c   1.000
_cell.angle_alpha   90.00
_cell.angle_beta   90.00
_cell.angle_gamma   90.00
#
_symmetry.space_group_name_H-M   'P 1'
#
loop_
_entity.id
_entity.type
_entity.pdbx_description
1 polymer ?
#
loop_
_entity_poly.entity_id
_entity_poly.type
_entity_poly.pdbx_seq_one_letter_code
_entity_poly.pdbx_strand_id
1 'polypeptide(L)'
;MDYRERLKEMINERALKVSDRPIFKLSSGKMSTYYMDLRTITLDPEGGFIIGNLIFEMIKDRNPDAVGGLTLGADPISYATALISYINRKPIKPFVVRKEPKGHGTGKQIEGNVKPGEKVFIVEDVVTTAGSSLKAAKVARDFGLEILGIIAIVDREEGGEENIRKEGFDFFPVFKISEFLNR
;
A
#
# COMPACT_ATOMS: atom_id res chain seq x y z
N MET A 1 -18.14 14.47 -1.59
CA MET A 1 -16.69 14.75 -1.63
C MET A 1 -16.08 13.68 -2.51
N ASP A 2 -15.35 14.05 -3.55
CA ASP A 2 -14.55 13.08 -4.30
C ASP A 2 -13.31 12.75 -3.46
N TYR A 3 -13.26 11.52 -2.94
CA TYR A 3 -12.15 11.05 -2.12
C TYR A 3 -10.82 11.05 -2.88
N ARG A 4 -10.83 10.72 -4.18
CA ARG A 4 -9.62 10.67 -4.99
C ARG A 4 -9.09 12.08 -5.22
N GLU A 5 -9.96 13.04 -5.55
CA GLU A 5 -9.56 14.44 -5.73
C GLU A 5 -8.98 15.02 -4.44
N ARG A 6 -9.67 14.85 -3.31
CA ARG A 6 -9.20 15.35 -2.01
C ARG A 6 -7.87 14.71 -1.58
N LEU A 7 -7.69 13.41 -1.80
CA LEU A 7 -6.42 12.74 -1.54
C LEU A 7 -5.29 13.33 -2.39
N LYS A 8 -5.56 13.63 -3.67
CA LYS A 8 -4.59 14.25 -4.57
C LYS A 8 -4.15 15.64 -4.09
N GLU A 9 -5.07 16.45 -3.57
CA GLU A 9 -4.76 17.74 -2.94
C GLU A 9 -3.85 17.57 -1.73
N MET A 10 -4.23 16.70 -0.79
CA MET A 10 -3.46 16.44 0.43
C MET A 10 -2.03 15.97 0.12
N ILE A 11 -1.86 15.11 -0.89
CA ILE A 11 -0.54 14.64 -1.33
C ILE A 11 0.31 15.82 -1.83
N ASN A 12 -0.24 16.70 -2.67
CA ASN A 12 0.47 17.87 -3.17
C ASN A 12 0.86 18.85 -2.05
N GLU A 13 -0.01 19.04 -1.06
CA GLU A 13 0.20 19.99 0.03
C GLU A 13 1.21 19.50 1.08
N ARG A 14 1.16 18.21 1.43
CA ARG A 14 1.79 17.70 2.66
C ARG A 14 2.79 16.56 2.44
N ALA A 15 2.69 15.83 1.34
CA ALA A 15 3.47 14.61 1.12
C ALA A 15 4.52 14.73 0.02
N LEU A 16 4.32 15.62 -0.97
CA LEU A 16 5.21 15.79 -2.11
C LEU A 16 6.01 17.10 -1.98
N LYS A 17 7.32 17.00 -2.16
CA LYS A 17 8.24 18.14 -2.32
C LYS A 17 8.91 18.04 -3.68
N VAL A 18 8.90 19.11 -4.45
CA VAL A 18 9.50 19.18 -5.80
C VAL A 18 10.53 20.30 -5.85
N SER A 19 11.58 20.09 -6.65
CA SER A 19 12.65 21.05 -6.91
C SER A 19 13.12 20.92 -8.36
N ASP A 20 13.49 22.04 -8.98
CA ASP A 20 14.06 22.07 -10.33
C ASP A 20 15.43 21.38 -10.42
N ARG A 21 16.08 21.14 -9.28
CA ARG A 21 17.39 20.48 -9.19
C ARG A 21 17.29 19.23 -8.35
N PRO A 22 18.13 18.20 -8.61
CA PRO A 22 18.12 16.97 -7.83
C PRO A 22 18.77 17.20 -6.47
N ILE A 23 18.01 17.71 -5.50
CA ILE A 23 18.48 18.07 -4.15
C ILE A 23 18.06 17.05 -3.08
N PHE A 24 17.11 16.16 -3.40
CA PHE A 24 16.63 15.16 -2.45
C PHE A 24 17.46 13.89 -2.54
N LYS A 25 18.17 13.53 -1.47
CA LYS A 25 18.94 12.30 -1.39
C LYS A 25 18.03 11.13 -1.04
N LEU A 26 17.94 10.15 -1.94
CA LEU A 26 17.17 8.91 -1.74
C LEU A 26 17.95 7.89 -0.90
N SER A 27 17.26 6.87 -0.38
CA SER A 27 17.89 5.75 0.35
C SER A 27 18.90 4.96 -0.51
N SER A 28 18.75 5.00 -1.83
CA SER A 28 19.72 4.44 -2.79
C SER A 28 21.00 5.26 -2.94
N GLY A 29 21.08 6.43 -2.31
CA GLY A 29 22.18 7.39 -2.49
C GLY A 29 22.04 8.28 -3.72
N LYS A 30 21.10 7.99 -4.63
CA LYS A 30 20.79 8.83 -5.79
C LYS A 30 20.15 10.16 -5.36
N MET A 31 20.37 11.20 -6.16
CA MET A 31 19.71 12.49 -6.00
C MET A 31 18.46 12.56 -6.87
N SER A 32 17.40 13.18 -6.36
CA SER A 32 16.07 13.27 -6.98
C SER A 32 15.56 14.70 -6.97
N THR A 33 14.81 15.08 -8.00
CA THR A 33 14.08 16.36 -8.11
C THR A 33 12.81 16.38 -7.25
N TYR A 34 12.39 15.24 -6.71
CA TYR A 34 11.27 15.18 -5.78
C TYR A 34 11.51 14.22 -4.62
N TYR A 35 10.81 14.48 -3.52
CA TYR A 35 10.71 13.62 -2.34
C TYR A 35 9.25 13.42 -1.99
N MET A 36 8.88 12.18 -1.65
CA MET A 36 7.52 11.82 -1.25
C MET A 36 7.53 11.06 0.07
N ASP A 37 6.67 11.46 1.01
CA ASP A 37 6.43 10.75 2.26
C ASP A 37 4.92 10.70 2.55
N LEU A 38 4.26 9.61 2.16
CA LEU A 38 2.82 9.45 2.35
C LEU A 38 2.41 9.18 3.79
N ARG A 39 3.36 8.95 4.72
CA ARG A 39 3.03 8.74 6.13
C ARG A 39 2.44 9.99 6.79
N THR A 40 2.72 11.17 6.25
CA THR A 40 2.06 12.41 6.67
C THR A 40 0.55 12.42 6.35
N ILE A 41 0.09 11.54 5.46
CA ILE A 41 -1.31 11.38 5.07
C ILE A 41 -1.90 10.08 5.64
N THR A 42 -1.19 8.96 5.55
CA THR A 42 -1.72 7.67 6.04
C THR A 42 -1.89 7.64 7.56
N LEU A 43 -1.15 8.48 8.29
CA LEU A 43 -1.28 8.67 9.75
C LEU A 43 -2.07 9.94 10.13
N ASP A 44 -2.75 10.57 9.17
CA ASP A 44 -3.66 11.69 9.40
C ASP A 44 -5.13 11.17 9.48
N PRO A 45 -5.99 11.69 10.37
CA PRO A 45 -7.37 11.22 10.50
C PRO A 45 -8.20 11.35 9.21
N GLU A 46 -8.09 12.48 8.51
CA GLU A 46 -8.77 12.71 7.23
C GLU A 46 -8.18 11.78 6.17
N GLY A 47 -6.86 11.71 6.10
CA GLY A 47 -6.15 10.86 5.13
C GLY A 47 -6.48 9.38 5.29
N GLY A 48 -6.49 8.86 6.51
CA GLY A 48 -6.90 7.48 6.80
C GLY A 48 -8.36 7.21 6.41
N PHE A 49 -9.28 8.11 6.74
CA PHE A 49 -10.69 7.97 6.34
C PHE A 49 -10.85 7.91 4.81
N ILE A 50 -10.21 8.83 4.09
CA ILE A 50 -10.26 8.90 2.62
C ILE A 50 -9.65 7.65 1.99
N ILE A 51 -8.45 7.27 2.40
CA ILE A 51 -7.73 6.09 1.89
C ILE A 51 -8.54 4.82 2.15
N GLY A 52 -9.05 4.64 3.37
CA GLY A 52 -9.85 3.47 3.73
C GLY A 52 -11.09 3.31 2.84
N ASN A 53 -11.77 4.42 2.52
CA ASN A 53 -12.91 4.41 1.58
C ASN A 53 -12.47 4.09 0.16
N LEU A 54 -11.41 4.72 -0.35
CA LEU A 54 -10.92 4.46 -1.71
C LEU A 54 -10.53 2.99 -1.90
N ILE A 55 -9.72 2.45 -0.99
CA ILE A 55 -9.27 1.07 -1.09
C ILE A 55 -10.45 0.10 -0.93
N PHE A 56 -11.36 0.33 0.00
CA PHE A 56 -12.57 -0.48 0.15
C PHE A 56 -13.39 -0.51 -1.16
N GLU A 57 -13.65 0.64 -1.76
CA GLU A 57 -14.40 0.74 -3.01
C GLU A 57 -13.70 0.03 -4.18
N MET A 58 -12.37 0.09 -4.25
CA MET A 58 -11.59 -0.62 -5.27
C MET A 58 -11.68 -2.15 -5.17
N ILE A 59 -11.82 -2.71 -3.96
CA ILE A 59 -11.68 -4.16 -3.73
C ILE A 59 -12.98 -4.88 -3.38
N LYS A 60 -14.02 -4.16 -2.93
CA LYS A 60 -15.24 -4.76 -2.36
C LYS A 60 -15.94 -5.77 -3.26
N ASP A 61 -15.88 -5.59 -4.57
CA ASP A 61 -16.60 -6.46 -5.53
C ASP A 61 -15.80 -7.72 -5.90
N ARG A 62 -14.54 -7.80 -5.46
CA ARG A 62 -13.70 -9.01 -5.54
C ARG A 62 -13.82 -9.90 -4.30
N ASN A 63 -14.61 -9.49 -3.30
CA ASN A 63 -14.88 -10.20 -2.06
C ASN A 63 -13.60 -10.72 -1.35
N PRO A 64 -12.60 -9.88 -1.05
CA PRO A 64 -11.42 -10.31 -0.30
C PRO A 64 -11.76 -10.61 1.17
N ASP A 65 -11.08 -11.59 1.74
CA ASP A 65 -11.17 -11.93 3.17
C ASP A 65 -10.29 -11.00 4.03
N ALA A 66 -9.17 -10.51 3.47
CA ALA A 66 -8.24 -9.65 4.20
C ALA A 66 -7.47 -8.67 3.30
N VAL A 67 -6.89 -7.65 3.94
CA VAL A 67 -6.02 -6.65 3.32
C VAL A 67 -4.85 -6.35 4.26
N GLY A 68 -3.65 -6.23 3.72
CA GLY A 68 -2.44 -6.10 4.54
C GLY A 68 -1.18 -5.95 3.73
N GLY A 69 -0.03 -5.83 4.36
CA GLY A 69 1.23 -5.64 3.63
C GLY A 69 2.42 -5.51 4.57
N LEU A 70 3.57 -5.09 4.04
CA LEU A 70 4.78 -4.93 4.84
C LEU A 70 4.65 -3.72 5.77
N THR A 71 4.91 -3.93 7.06
CA THR A 71 5.00 -2.84 8.03
C THR A 71 6.14 -1.87 7.66
N LEU A 72 6.00 -0.55 7.86
CA LEU A 72 4.90 0.18 8.50
C LEU A 72 3.92 0.78 7.48
N GLY A 73 4.31 0.97 6.22
CA GLY A 73 3.53 1.72 5.23
C GLY A 73 2.14 1.15 4.97
N ALA A 74 2.02 -0.18 5.02
CA ALA A 74 0.76 -0.89 4.82
C ALA A 74 -0.21 -0.80 6.01
N ASP A 75 0.30 -0.61 7.23
CA ASP A 75 -0.48 -0.83 8.46
C ASP A 75 -1.64 0.18 8.59
N PRO A 76 -1.44 1.51 8.41
CA PRO A 76 -2.55 2.46 8.52
C PRO A 76 -3.60 2.25 7.41
N ILE A 77 -3.16 1.86 6.21
CA ILE A 77 -4.03 1.62 5.05
C ILE A 77 -4.93 0.41 5.32
N SER A 78 -4.35 -0.69 5.82
CA SER A 78 -5.11 -1.92 6.09
C SER A 78 -6.11 -1.73 7.23
N TYR A 79 -5.72 -1.04 8.30
CA TYR A 79 -6.61 -0.74 9.43
C TYR A 79 -7.77 0.17 9.02
N ALA A 80 -7.50 1.24 8.27
CA ALA A 80 -8.53 2.13 7.79
C ALA A 80 -9.52 1.40 6.86
N THR A 81 -9.00 0.60 5.91
CA THR A 81 -9.82 -0.20 5.00
C THR A 81 -10.69 -1.18 5.76
N ALA A 82 -10.13 -1.88 6.75
CA ALA A 82 -10.88 -2.82 7.58
C ALA A 82 -12.01 -2.13 8.35
N LEU A 83 -11.75 -0.97 8.96
CA LEU A 83 -12.76 -0.20 9.68
C LEU A 83 -13.92 0.23 8.75
N ILE A 84 -13.59 0.79 7.58
CA ILE A 84 -14.59 1.20 6.58
C ILE A 84 -15.40 -0.01 6.08
N SER A 85 -14.74 -1.15 5.86
CA SER A 85 -15.40 -2.38 5.42
C SER A 85 -16.47 -2.87 6.41
N TYR A 86 -16.18 -2.75 7.72
CA TYR A 86 -17.10 -3.13 8.78
C TYR A 86 -18.32 -2.21 8.83
N ILE A 87 -18.11 -0.89 8.72
CA ILE A 87 -19.19 0.12 8.64
C ILE A 87 -20.11 -0.16 7.45
N ASN A 88 -19.53 -0.57 6.32
CA ASN A 88 -20.26 -0.92 5.10
C ASN A 88 -20.85 -2.35 5.10
N ARG A 89 -20.79 -3.07 6.22
CA ARG A 89 -21.32 -4.44 6.38
C ARG A 89 -20.74 -5.47 5.39
N LYS A 90 -19.50 -5.26 4.94
CA LYS A 90 -18.71 -6.18 4.12
C LYS A 90 -17.33 -6.35 4.76
N PRO A 91 -17.20 -7.05 5.90
CA PRO A 91 -16.00 -7.04 6.71
C PRO A 91 -14.80 -7.67 5.99
N ILE A 92 -13.69 -6.93 5.95
CA ILE A 92 -12.37 -7.34 5.43
C ILE A 92 -11.39 -7.23 6.59
N LYS A 93 -10.64 -8.30 6.89
CA LYS A 93 -9.72 -8.32 8.03
C LYS A 93 -8.43 -7.56 7.69
N PRO A 94 -7.85 -6.80 8.62
CA PRO A 94 -6.49 -6.33 8.45
C PRO A 94 -5.48 -7.44 8.81
N PHE A 95 -4.35 -7.47 8.12
CA PHE A 95 -3.18 -8.24 8.54
C PHE A 95 -1.89 -7.46 8.30
N VAL A 96 -0.83 -7.86 8.99
CA VAL A 96 0.48 -7.19 8.91
C VAL A 96 1.56 -8.21 8.60
N VAL A 97 2.44 -7.88 7.66
CA VAL A 97 3.67 -8.62 7.39
C VAL A 97 4.83 -7.92 8.09
N ARG A 98 5.50 -8.64 8.99
CA ARG A 98 6.69 -8.15 9.70
C ARG A 98 7.91 -8.17 8.77
N LYS A 99 8.81 -7.20 8.97
CA LYS A 99 10.10 -7.16 8.25
C LYS A 99 10.94 -8.41 8.48
N GLU A 100 10.87 -8.98 9.69
CA GLU A 100 11.61 -10.15 10.12
C GLU A 100 10.70 -11.14 10.87
N PRO A 101 10.98 -12.45 10.81
CA PRO A 101 10.30 -13.47 11.60
C PRO A 101 10.29 -13.17 13.10
N LYS A 102 9.35 -13.76 13.84
CA LYS A 102 9.44 -13.78 15.31
C LYS A 102 10.68 -14.56 15.74
N GLY A 103 11.45 -14.01 16.68
CA GLY A 103 12.63 -14.68 17.24
C GLY A 103 12.33 -15.96 18.02
N HIS A 104 11.07 -16.16 18.45
CA HIS A 104 10.62 -17.32 19.23
C HIS A 104 9.20 -17.75 18.79
N GLY A 105 8.90 -19.05 18.75
CA GLY A 105 7.59 -19.61 18.35
C GLY A 105 7.56 -20.17 16.92
N THR A 106 6.40 -20.10 16.24
CA THR A 106 6.17 -20.69 14.90
C THR A 106 6.92 -20.01 13.74
N GLY A 107 7.78 -19.02 14.00
CA GLY A 107 8.55 -18.30 12.97
C GLY A 107 7.70 -17.46 12.00
N LYS A 108 6.40 -17.29 12.28
CA LYS A 108 5.46 -16.61 11.39
C LYS A 108 5.77 -15.12 11.29
N GLN A 109 5.79 -14.60 10.05
CA GLN A 109 5.93 -13.19 9.73
C GLN A 109 4.60 -12.46 9.55
N ILE A 110 3.47 -13.17 9.68
CA ILE A 110 2.12 -12.61 9.53
C ILE A 110 1.48 -12.44 10.90
N GLU A 111 0.93 -11.26 11.17
CA GLU A 111 0.05 -10.95 12.29
C GLU A 111 -1.36 -10.66 11.78
N GLY A 112 -2.37 -11.03 12.58
CA GLY A 112 -3.79 -10.91 12.22
C GLY A 112 -4.49 -12.26 12.20
N ASN A 113 -5.82 -12.24 12.07
CA ASN A 113 -6.66 -13.45 12.09
C ASN A 113 -6.89 -14.01 10.67
N VAL A 114 -5.81 -14.19 9.91
CA VAL A 114 -5.85 -14.76 8.56
C VAL A 114 -5.49 -16.24 8.55
N LYS A 115 -6.08 -16.98 7.60
CA LYS A 115 -5.93 -18.43 7.47
C LYS A 115 -5.51 -18.80 6.05
N PRO A 116 -4.77 -19.91 5.86
CA PRO A 116 -4.49 -20.42 4.52
C PRO A 116 -5.77 -20.60 3.68
N GLY A 117 -5.69 -20.30 2.39
CA GLY A 117 -6.80 -20.32 1.44
C GLY A 117 -7.63 -19.03 1.38
N GLU A 118 -7.42 -18.08 2.30
CA GLU A 118 -8.11 -16.80 2.28
C GLU A 118 -7.55 -15.87 1.19
N LYS A 119 -8.46 -15.12 0.56
CA LYS A 119 -8.19 -14.18 -0.52
C LYS A 119 -7.79 -12.82 0.02
N VAL A 120 -6.66 -12.31 -0.42
CA VAL A 120 -6.08 -11.09 0.16
C VAL A 120 -5.61 -10.08 -0.88
N PHE A 121 -5.68 -8.81 -0.53
CA PHE A 121 -4.95 -7.73 -1.20
C PHE A 121 -3.69 -7.37 -0.42
N ILE A 122 -2.58 -7.20 -1.14
CA ILE A 122 -1.39 -6.55 -0.60
C ILE A 122 -1.53 -5.04 -0.81
N VAL A 123 -1.33 -4.24 0.23
CA VAL A 123 -1.31 -2.77 0.14
C VAL A 123 0.06 -2.21 0.50
N GLU A 124 0.44 -1.12 -0.15
CA GLU A 124 1.63 -0.33 0.15
C GLU A 124 1.32 1.17 -0.07
N ASP A 125 2.01 2.05 0.66
CA ASP A 125 1.86 3.49 0.47
C ASP A 125 2.51 3.93 -0.85
N VAL A 126 3.82 3.68 -1.01
CA VAL A 126 4.59 4.09 -2.19
C VAL A 126 5.33 2.91 -2.79
N VAL A 127 5.11 2.66 -4.08
CA VAL A 127 5.88 1.67 -4.84
C VAL A 127 6.96 2.38 -5.67
N THR A 128 8.21 1.95 -5.48
CA THR A 128 9.36 2.32 -6.35
C THR A 128 9.69 1.17 -7.28
N THR A 129 10.48 0.21 -6.78
CA THR A 129 10.88 -1.03 -7.47
C THR A 129 10.04 -2.23 -7.03
N ALA A 130 9.04 -2.01 -6.17
CA ALA A 130 8.19 -3.04 -5.56
C ALA A 130 8.87 -4.04 -4.61
N GLY A 131 10.10 -3.80 -4.16
CA GLY A 131 10.81 -4.74 -3.27
C GLY A 131 10.07 -5.06 -1.96
N SER A 132 9.40 -4.08 -1.36
CA SER A 132 8.64 -4.25 -0.11
C SER A 132 7.32 -5.00 -0.34
N SER A 133 6.50 -4.56 -1.29
CA SER A 133 5.26 -5.23 -1.67
C SER A 133 5.48 -6.68 -2.16
N LEU A 134 6.52 -6.94 -2.95
CA LEU A 134 6.88 -8.30 -3.38
C LEU A 134 7.36 -9.17 -2.22
N LYS A 135 8.11 -8.61 -1.26
CA LYS A 135 8.47 -9.32 -0.03
C LYS A 135 7.23 -9.70 0.77
N ALA A 136 6.28 -8.77 0.92
CA ALA A 136 5.00 -9.06 1.59
C ALA A 136 4.20 -10.14 0.86
N ALA A 137 4.10 -10.02 -0.47
CA ALA A 137 3.41 -10.99 -1.31
C ALA A 137 4.03 -12.39 -1.20
N LYS A 138 5.37 -12.50 -1.18
CA LYS A 138 6.06 -13.76 -0.96
C LYS A 138 5.70 -14.37 0.40
N VAL A 139 5.78 -13.58 1.47
CA VAL A 139 5.45 -14.06 2.83
C VAL A 139 3.98 -14.50 2.94
N ALA A 140 3.06 -13.73 2.33
CA ALA A 140 1.63 -14.06 2.27
C ALA A 140 1.38 -15.37 1.50
N ARG A 141 2.02 -15.55 0.34
CA ARG A 141 1.96 -16.77 -0.46
C ARG A 141 2.54 -17.98 0.30
N ASP A 142 3.69 -17.82 0.95
CA ASP A 142 4.34 -18.87 1.75
C ASP A 142 3.49 -19.29 2.96
N PHE A 143 2.69 -18.37 3.51
CA PHE A 143 1.69 -18.68 4.54
C PHE A 143 0.44 -19.41 3.99
N GLY A 144 0.26 -19.42 2.67
CA GLY A 144 -0.86 -20.04 1.98
C GLY A 144 -2.03 -19.11 1.68
N LEU A 145 -1.83 -17.79 1.66
CA LEU A 145 -2.86 -16.83 1.24
C LEU A 145 -2.96 -16.76 -0.29
N GLU A 146 -4.19 -16.58 -0.81
CA GLU A 146 -4.46 -16.35 -2.21
C GLU A 146 -4.42 -14.84 -2.50
N ILE A 147 -3.42 -14.37 -3.24
CA ILE A 147 -3.22 -12.93 -3.48
C ILE A 147 -4.01 -12.51 -4.71
N LEU A 148 -5.00 -11.64 -4.53
CA LEU A 148 -5.84 -11.09 -5.60
C LEU A 148 -5.20 -9.89 -6.33
N GLY A 149 -4.13 -9.34 -5.77
CA GLY A 149 -3.39 -8.23 -6.37
C GLY A 149 -2.66 -7.38 -5.33
N ILE A 150 -1.88 -6.44 -5.84
CA ILE A 150 -1.14 -5.45 -5.08
C ILE A 150 -1.69 -4.04 -5.40
N ILE A 151 -1.90 -3.25 -4.37
CA ILE A 151 -2.40 -1.88 -4.46
C ILE A 151 -1.35 -0.94 -3.87
N ALA A 152 -1.06 0.14 -4.59
CA ALA A 152 -0.24 1.24 -4.08
C ALA A 152 -1.05 2.53 -4.02
N ILE A 153 -0.84 3.37 -3.00
CA ILE A 153 -1.42 4.73 -3.04
C ILE A 153 -0.74 5.53 -4.16
N VAL A 154 0.59 5.49 -4.24
CA VAL A 154 1.34 6.09 -5.35
C VAL A 154 2.34 5.10 -5.94
N ASP A 155 2.27 4.91 -7.24
CA ASP A 155 3.35 4.33 -8.04
C ASP A 155 4.32 5.43 -8.52
N ARG A 156 5.61 5.26 -8.25
CA ARG A 156 6.66 6.18 -8.70
C ARG A 156 7.09 5.95 -10.15
N GLU A 157 6.54 4.96 -10.83
CA GLU A 157 6.86 4.65 -12.23
C GLU A 157 8.38 4.40 -12.42
N GLU A 158 9.02 3.77 -11.43
CA GLU A 158 10.44 3.45 -11.39
C GLU A 158 10.71 1.93 -11.59
N GLY A 159 9.83 1.24 -12.32
CA GLY A 159 9.95 -0.20 -12.61
C GLY A 159 9.13 -1.12 -11.70
N GLY A 160 8.37 -0.56 -10.76
CA GLY A 160 7.60 -1.31 -9.77
C GLY A 160 6.46 -2.13 -10.39
N GLU A 161 5.68 -1.53 -11.29
CA GLU A 161 4.59 -2.21 -12.00
C GLU A 161 5.11 -3.43 -12.78
N GLU A 162 6.21 -3.28 -13.53
CA GLU A 162 6.82 -4.35 -14.31
C GLU A 162 7.31 -5.49 -13.41
N ASN A 163 7.95 -5.17 -12.29
CA ASN A 163 8.43 -6.17 -11.34
C ASN A 163 7.27 -6.95 -10.69
N ILE A 164 6.17 -6.28 -10.35
CA ILE A 164 4.97 -6.92 -9.79
C ILE A 164 4.34 -7.87 -10.80
N ARG A 165 4.14 -7.41 -12.04
CA ARG A 165 3.55 -8.22 -13.12
C ARG A 165 4.42 -9.42 -13.49
N LYS A 166 5.75 -9.25 -13.48
CA LYS A 166 6.71 -10.34 -13.73
C LYS A 166 6.59 -11.48 -12.72
N GLU A 167 6.25 -11.18 -11.47
CA GLU A 167 6.00 -12.18 -10.41
C GLU A 167 4.57 -12.77 -10.44
N GLY A 168 3.80 -12.44 -11.49
CA GLY A 168 2.46 -12.96 -11.75
C GLY A 168 1.35 -12.29 -10.93
N PHE A 169 1.60 -11.11 -10.39
CA PHE A 169 0.59 -10.37 -9.63
C PHE A 169 -0.01 -9.22 -10.45
N ASP A 170 -1.31 -8.99 -10.27
CA ASP A 170 -1.92 -7.77 -10.74
C ASP A 170 -1.53 -6.56 -9.87
N PHE A 171 -1.41 -5.39 -10.50
CA PHE A 171 -1.07 -4.14 -9.84
C PHE A 171 -2.11 -3.05 -10.11
N PHE A 172 -2.52 -2.36 -9.04
CA PHE A 172 -3.56 -1.33 -9.07
C PHE A 172 -3.11 -0.09 -8.28
N PRO A 173 -2.39 0.85 -8.90
CA PRO A 173 -2.05 2.12 -8.24
C PRO A 173 -3.27 3.05 -8.18
N VAL A 174 -3.46 3.76 -7.05
CA VAL A 174 -4.46 4.83 -6.95
C VAL A 174 -4.02 6.05 -7.78
N PHE A 175 -2.72 6.38 -7.69
CA PHE A 175 -2.09 7.40 -8.51
C PHE A 175 -0.76 6.94 -9.09
N LYS A 176 -0.41 7.53 -10.23
CA LYS A 176 0.95 7.51 -10.78
C LYS A 176 1.65 8.85 -10.50
N ILE A 177 2.97 8.84 -10.29
CA ILE A 177 3.72 10.07 -9.96
C ILE A 177 3.63 11.13 -11.08
N SER A 178 3.50 10.70 -12.34
CA SER A 178 3.22 11.57 -13.49
C SER A 178 1.97 12.43 -13.33
N GLU A 179 0.96 11.99 -12.56
CA GLU A 179 -0.23 12.78 -12.26
C GLU A 179 0.03 14.01 -11.38
N PHE A 180 1.21 14.09 -10.77
CA PHE A 180 1.64 15.20 -9.92
C PHE A 180 2.71 16.06 -10.59
N LEU A 181 3.59 15.46 -11.39
CA LEU A 181 4.76 16.14 -11.97
C LEU A 181 4.53 16.75 -13.35
N ASN A 182 3.53 16.27 -14.11
CA ASN A 182 3.22 16.81 -15.45
C ASN A 182 2.33 18.07 -15.37
N ARG A 183 2.80 19.12 -14.70
CA ARG A 183 2.14 20.42 -14.63
C ARG A 183 2.72 21.40 -15.64
#